data_AF-A0A1F8RBZ3-F1
#
_entry.id   AF-A0A1F8RBZ3-F1
#
_cell.length_a   1.000
_cell.length_b   1.000
_cell.length_c   1.000
_cell.angle_alpha   90.00
_cell.angle_beta   90.00
_cell.angle_gamma   90.00
#
_symmetry.space_group_name_H-M   'P 1'
#
loop_
_entity.id
_entity.type
_entity.pdbx_description
1 polymer ?
#
loop_
_entity_poly.entity_id
_entity_poly.type
_entity_poly.pdbx_seq_one_letter_code
_entity_poly.pdbx_strand_id
1 'polypeptide(L)'
;MGSLKLLPFLELGMPAETCFQHHGRPAVEHCEICRRPVCGLCLWYAESGERLCSAHAAEFEKEGKVVHPPERYVEGIAPSEASVVRPPAQDVPYRGNSTDVGALVAAVAGIVALASCAGLAWVIPLIALALGLVSWLQSKDAINAKRTRWLAVIGMASGGVFGLVMVALFLLVFLFFAFTMTIAVRGGGGFPTPFPLPTLTP
;
A
#
# COMPACT_ATOMS: atom_id res chain seq x y z
N MET A 1 -19.49 -6.32 -38.02
CA MET A 1 -19.13 -6.09 -36.61
C MET A 1 -18.71 -7.42 -36.01
N GLY A 2 -17.44 -7.78 -36.22
CA GLY A 2 -16.87 -9.06 -35.83
C GLY A 2 -16.33 -9.00 -34.42
N SER A 3 -16.82 -9.88 -33.55
CA SER A 3 -16.32 -10.08 -32.21
C SER A 3 -14.94 -10.77 -32.28
N LEU A 4 -13.89 -9.98 -32.06
CA LEU A 4 -12.53 -10.49 -31.81
C LEU A 4 -12.55 -11.21 -30.47
N LYS A 5 -12.74 -12.54 -30.51
CA LYS A 5 -12.41 -13.43 -29.40
C LYS A 5 -10.91 -13.32 -29.13
N LEU A 6 -10.54 -12.51 -28.14
CA LEU A 6 -9.28 -12.63 -27.42
C LEU A 6 -9.21 -14.06 -26.89
N LEU A 7 -8.36 -14.89 -27.49
CA LEU A 7 -8.10 -16.23 -26.98
C LEU A 7 -7.49 -16.10 -25.58
N PRO A 8 -7.99 -16.86 -24.59
CA PRO A 8 -7.32 -16.98 -23.32
C PRO A 8 -6.04 -17.78 -23.59
N PHE A 9 -4.90 -17.10 -23.59
CA PHE A 9 -3.60 -17.72 -23.36
C PHE A 9 -3.58 -18.20 -21.89
N LEU A 10 -4.35 -19.24 -21.60
CA LEU A 10 -4.18 -20.12 -20.43
C LEU A 10 -2.78 -20.72 -20.57
N GLU A 11 -1.75 -20.24 -19.86
CA GLU A 11 -1.46 -20.55 -18.45
C GLU A 11 -1.38 -22.06 -18.14
N LEU A 12 -1.06 -22.89 -19.14
CA LEU A 12 -0.21 -24.04 -18.86
C LEU A 12 1.17 -23.47 -18.57
N GLY A 13 1.71 -23.74 -17.38
CA GLY A 13 3.07 -23.35 -16.98
C GLY A 13 4.08 -23.90 -17.99
N MET A 14 4.30 -23.16 -19.06
CA MET A 14 5.31 -23.48 -20.04
C MET A 14 6.64 -23.42 -19.29
N PRO A 15 7.45 -24.49 -19.34
CA PRO A 15 8.77 -24.46 -18.71
C PRO A 15 9.47 -23.21 -19.22
N ALA A 16 10.06 -22.43 -18.31
CA ALA A 16 10.81 -21.23 -18.64
C ALA A 16 11.69 -21.55 -19.85
N GLU A 17 11.48 -20.85 -20.97
CA GLU A 17 12.18 -21.14 -22.21
C GLU A 17 13.68 -21.12 -21.92
N THR A 18 14.43 -22.10 -22.41
CA THR A 18 15.88 -22.13 -22.23
C THR A 18 16.54 -21.23 -23.27
N CYS A 19 17.66 -20.62 -22.91
CA CYS A 19 18.44 -19.84 -23.87
C CYS A 19 18.82 -20.68 -25.09
N PHE A 20 18.69 -20.11 -26.29
CA PHE A 20 19.02 -20.80 -27.55
C PHE A 20 20.49 -21.26 -27.63
N GLN A 21 21.39 -20.57 -26.92
CA GLN A 21 22.84 -20.84 -26.91
C GLN A 21 23.28 -21.61 -25.66
N HIS A 22 22.57 -21.44 -24.54
CA HIS A 22 22.88 -22.09 -23.26
C HIS A 22 21.67 -22.88 -22.75
N HIS A 23 21.55 -24.14 -23.15
CA HIS A 23 20.41 -25.01 -22.78
C HIS A 23 20.19 -25.19 -21.27
N GLY A 24 21.24 -24.99 -20.45
CA GLY A 24 21.14 -25.07 -18.98
C GLY A 24 20.73 -23.78 -18.29
N ARG A 25 20.49 -22.69 -19.02
CA ARG A 25 20.13 -21.38 -18.47
C ARG A 25 18.72 -20.95 -18.88
N PRO A 26 17.93 -20.38 -17.97
CA PRO A 26 16.65 -19.80 -18.31
C PRO A 26 16.86 -18.59 -19.22
N ALA A 27 16.01 -18.46 -20.23
CA ALA A 27 15.95 -17.26 -21.03
C ALA A 27 15.31 -16.13 -20.20
N VAL A 28 15.99 -15.00 -20.18
CA VAL A 28 15.52 -13.81 -19.44
C VAL A 28 14.66 -12.94 -20.35
N GLU A 29 15.04 -12.85 -21.62
CA GLU A 29 14.43 -11.98 -22.62
C GLU A 29 14.46 -12.65 -24.00
N HIS A 30 13.85 -12.00 -24.99
CA HIS A 30 13.92 -12.40 -26.40
C HIS A 30 14.64 -11.34 -27.23
N CYS A 31 15.39 -11.77 -28.24
CA CYS A 31 15.96 -10.84 -29.22
C CYS A 31 14.83 -10.14 -29.99
N GLU A 32 14.87 -8.83 -30.11
CA GLU A 32 13.79 -8.06 -30.74
C GLU A 32 13.70 -8.26 -32.25
N ILE A 33 14.82 -8.65 -32.89
CA ILE A 33 14.89 -8.93 -34.33
C ILE A 33 14.39 -10.33 -34.67
N CYS A 34 15.02 -11.39 -34.11
CA CYS A 34 14.68 -12.77 -34.46
C CYS A 34 13.77 -13.51 -33.47
N ARG A 35 13.37 -12.85 -32.38
CA ARG A 35 12.51 -13.41 -31.32
C ARG A 35 13.03 -14.68 -30.66
N ARG A 36 14.34 -14.98 -30.76
CA ARG A 36 14.94 -16.13 -30.09
C ARG A 36 15.13 -15.84 -28.59
N PRO A 37 14.90 -16.83 -27.71
CA PRO A 37 15.08 -16.69 -26.27
C PRO A 37 16.57 -16.61 -25.89
N VAL A 38 16.95 -15.62 -25.09
CA VAL A 38 18.34 -15.34 -24.66
C VAL A 38 18.43 -15.24 -23.14
N CYS A 39 19.45 -15.88 -22.54
CA CYS A 39 19.80 -15.66 -21.13
C CYS A 39 20.53 -14.33 -20.97
N GLY A 40 20.67 -13.83 -19.74
CA GLY A 40 21.36 -12.57 -19.47
C GLY A 40 22.80 -12.51 -19.98
N LEU A 41 23.51 -13.65 -20.02
CA LEU A 41 24.86 -13.74 -20.60
C LEU A 41 24.93 -13.61 -22.14
N CYS A 42 23.80 -13.80 -22.83
CA CYS A 42 23.73 -13.74 -24.30
C CYS A 42 22.99 -12.48 -24.78
N LEU A 43 22.54 -11.63 -23.84
CA LEU A 43 21.71 -10.48 -24.11
C LEU A 43 22.59 -9.23 -24.29
N TRP A 44 22.61 -8.71 -25.50
CA TRP A 44 23.30 -7.48 -25.86
C TRP A 44 22.30 -6.33 -25.92
N TYR A 45 22.76 -5.11 -25.64
CA TYR A 45 21.93 -3.91 -25.72
C TYR A 45 22.50 -2.95 -26.76
N ALA A 46 21.70 -2.53 -27.73
CA ALA A 46 22.05 -1.42 -28.59
C ALA A 46 21.93 -0.08 -27.83
N GLU A 47 22.63 0.96 -28.28
CA GLU A 47 22.48 2.32 -27.71
C GLU A 47 21.04 2.85 -27.82
N SER A 48 20.26 2.37 -28.80
CA SER A 48 18.83 2.63 -28.94
C SER A 48 17.95 2.00 -27.85
N GLY A 49 18.50 1.09 -27.05
CA GLY A 49 17.77 0.30 -26.04
C GLY A 49 17.24 -1.04 -26.55
N GLU A 50 17.49 -1.40 -27.81
CA GLU A 50 17.05 -2.68 -28.38
C GLU A 50 17.81 -3.87 -27.77
N ARG A 51 17.08 -4.96 -27.53
CA ARG A 51 17.60 -6.22 -26.98
C ARG A 51 18.00 -7.18 -28.10
N LEU A 52 19.28 -7.52 -28.19
CA LEU A 52 19.85 -8.28 -29.29
C LEU A 52 20.47 -9.60 -28.81
N CYS A 53 20.42 -10.62 -29.67
CA CYS A 53 21.28 -11.79 -29.50
C CYS A 53 22.68 -11.50 -30.06
N SER A 54 23.67 -12.32 -29.68
CA SER A 54 25.06 -12.20 -30.13
C SER A 54 25.23 -12.07 -31.66
N ALA A 55 24.43 -12.79 -32.45
CA ALA A 55 24.48 -12.72 -33.91
C ALA A 55 24.06 -11.34 -34.46
N HIS A 56 22.92 -10.80 -34.01
CA HIS A 56 22.47 -9.47 -34.45
C HIS A 56 23.29 -8.33 -33.85
N ALA A 57 23.84 -8.51 -32.64
CA ALA A 57 24.80 -7.56 -32.08
C ALA A 57 26.03 -7.41 -32.98
N ALA A 58 26.58 -8.53 -33.49
CA ALA A 58 27.70 -8.51 -34.43
C ALA A 58 27.34 -7.89 -35.79
N GLU A 59 26.10 -8.04 -36.24
CA GLU A 59 25.61 -7.33 -37.44
C GLU A 59 25.54 -5.82 -37.21
N PHE A 60 25.03 -5.39 -36.05
CA PHE A 60 24.97 -3.98 -35.66
C PHE A 60 26.38 -3.36 -35.54
N GLU A 61 27.35 -4.09 -34.98
CA GLU A 61 28.75 -3.63 -34.94
C GLU A 61 29.34 -3.44 -36.34
N LYS A 62 29.04 -4.33 -37.29
CA LYS A 62 29.49 -4.19 -38.69
C LYS A 62 28.85 -2.98 -39.39
N GLU A 63 27.63 -2.63 -39.01
CA GLU A 63 26.94 -1.43 -39.47
C GLU A 63 27.47 -0.15 -38.78
N GLY A 64 28.41 -0.26 -37.85
CA GLY A 64 28.96 0.86 -37.10
C GLY A 64 28.03 1.38 -36.00
N LYS A 65 27.01 0.61 -35.61
CA LYS A 65 26.15 0.93 -34.46
C LYS A 65 26.85 0.53 -33.17
N VAL A 66 26.68 1.35 -32.14
CA VAL A 66 27.21 1.05 -30.81
C VAL A 66 26.32 0.01 -30.13
N VAL A 67 26.93 -1.10 -29.74
CA VAL A 67 26.31 -2.12 -28.89
C VAL A 67 27.11 -2.27 -27.60
N HIS A 68 26.42 -2.71 -26.55
CA HIS A 68 26.99 -2.93 -25.24
C HIS A 68 26.98 -4.42 -24.93
N PRO A 69 28.15 -4.98 -24.57
CA PRO A 69 28.28 -6.38 -24.28
C PRO A 69 27.65 -6.71 -22.92
N PRO A 70 27.21 -7.97 -22.69
CA PRO A 70 26.49 -8.40 -21.49
C PRO A 70 27.29 -8.18 -20.19
N GLU A 71 28.63 -8.19 -20.26
CA GLU A 71 29.52 -7.97 -19.10
C GLU A 71 29.28 -6.60 -18.45
N ARG A 72 28.80 -5.61 -19.22
CA ARG A 72 28.45 -4.28 -18.69
C ARG A 72 27.27 -4.31 -17.72
N TYR A 73 26.44 -5.36 -17.80
CA TYR A 73 25.20 -5.49 -17.02
C TYR A 73 25.24 -6.69 -16.07
N VAL A 74 26.44 -7.20 -15.75
CA VAL A 74 26.60 -8.45 -14.97
C VAL A 74 25.86 -8.43 -13.63
N GLU A 75 25.80 -7.27 -12.98
CA GLU A 75 25.09 -7.06 -11.70
C GLU A 75 23.57 -7.24 -11.83
N GLY A 76 23.00 -6.97 -13.02
CA GLY A 76 21.58 -7.14 -13.33
C GLY A 76 21.21 -8.55 -13.82
N ILE A 77 22.18 -9.35 -14.26
CA ILE A 77 21.93 -10.69 -14.82
C ILE A 77 21.38 -11.63 -13.75
N ALA A 78 22.06 -11.73 -12.61
CA ALA A 78 21.67 -12.63 -11.52
C ALA A 78 20.25 -12.37 -10.99
N PRO A 79 19.83 -11.13 -10.66
CA PRO A 79 18.46 -10.88 -10.20
C PRO A 79 17.42 -11.13 -11.29
N SER A 80 17.75 -10.88 -12.57
CA SER A 80 16.84 -11.13 -13.68
C SER A 80 16.66 -12.63 -13.93
N GLU A 81 17.72 -13.43 -13.94
CA GLU A 81 17.65 -14.89 -14.01
C GLU A 81 16.86 -15.47 -12.81
N ALA A 82 17.10 -14.95 -11.61
CA ALA A 82 16.36 -15.36 -10.41
C ALA A 82 14.85 -15.05 -10.50
N SER A 83 14.47 -13.94 -11.13
CA SER A 83 13.06 -13.58 -11.33
C SER A 83 12.31 -14.50 -12.29
N VAL A 84 12.99 -15.04 -13.32
CA VAL A 84 12.39 -15.98 -14.28
C VAL A 84 12.20 -17.36 -13.69
N VAL A 85 13.14 -17.81 -12.86
CA VAL A 85 13.04 -19.11 -12.17
C VAL A 85 12.03 -19.05 -11.03
N ARG A 86 11.68 -17.85 -10.55
CA ARG A 86 10.68 -17.71 -9.51
C ARG A 86 9.36 -18.28 -10.03
N PRO A 87 8.75 -19.26 -9.31
CA PRO A 87 7.45 -19.77 -9.71
C PRO A 87 6.48 -18.59 -9.85
N PRO A 88 5.53 -18.65 -10.81
CA PRO A 88 4.53 -17.59 -10.97
C PRO A 88 3.95 -17.31 -9.59
N ALA A 89 3.92 -16.04 -9.22
CA ALA A 89 3.46 -15.63 -7.90
C ALA A 89 2.11 -16.30 -7.66
N GLN A 90 2.04 -17.13 -6.60
CA GLN A 90 0.81 -17.82 -6.25
C GLN A 90 -0.32 -16.79 -6.20
N ASP A 91 -1.51 -17.17 -6.68
CA ASP A 91 -2.70 -16.34 -6.61
C ASP A 91 -3.03 -16.08 -5.13
N VAL A 92 -2.42 -15.04 -4.58
CA VAL A 92 -2.60 -14.64 -3.19
C VAL A 92 -3.97 -13.96 -3.11
N PRO A 93 -4.84 -14.35 -2.16
CA PRO A 93 -6.17 -13.75 -2.01
C PRO A 93 -6.14 -12.21 -1.91
N TYR A 94 -5.00 -11.66 -1.50
CA TYR A 94 -4.76 -10.24 -1.45
C TYR A 94 -3.43 -9.87 -2.11
N ARG A 95 -3.52 -9.28 -3.31
CA ARG A 95 -2.43 -8.52 -3.93
C ARG A 95 -2.69 -7.04 -3.72
N GLY A 96 -1.75 -6.35 -3.08
CA GLY A 96 -1.83 -4.92 -2.83
C GLY A 96 -0.45 -4.26 -2.76
N ASN A 97 -0.36 -3.00 -3.16
CA ASN A 97 0.82 -2.17 -2.95
C ASN A 97 0.77 -1.51 -1.55
N SER A 98 1.69 -0.59 -1.27
CA SER A 98 1.73 0.13 0.01
C SER A 98 0.46 0.98 0.27
N THR A 99 -0.18 1.51 -0.78
CA THR A 99 -1.41 2.32 -0.62
C THR A 99 -2.63 1.45 -0.30
N ASP A 100 -2.71 0.25 -0.89
CA ASP A 100 -3.71 -0.77 -0.55
C ASP A 100 -3.60 -1.18 0.93
N VAL A 101 -2.37 -1.43 1.41
CA VAL A 101 -2.10 -1.79 2.81
C VAL A 101 -2.42 -0.63 3.76
N GLY A 102 -2.07 0.61 3.40
CA GLY A 102 -2.40 1.80 4.18
C GLY A 102 -3.90 1.96 4.40
N ALA A 103 -4.71 1.75 3.36
CA ALA A 103 -6.17 1.81 3.47
C ALA A 103 -6.74 0.70 4.37
N LEU A 104 -6.17 -0.51 4.28
CA LEU A 104 -6.57 -1.63 5.12
C LEU A 104 -6.26 -1.37 6.61
N VAL A 105 -5.04 -0.88 6.91
CA VAL A 105 -4.64 -0.53 8.28
C VAL A 105 -5.53 0.60 8.82
N ALA A 106 -5.84 1.61 8.02
CA ALA A 106 -6.76 2.68 8.40
C ALA A 106 -8.15 2.15 8.76
N ALA A 107 -8.70 1.24 7.95
CA ALA A 107 -10.00 0.61 8.20
C ALA A 107 -10.00 -0.20 9.51
N VAL A 108 -8.99 -1.05 9.71
CA VAL A 108 -8.87 -1.89 10.91
C VAL A 108 -8.67 -1.02 12.16
N ALA A 109 -7.78 -0.03 12.11
CA ALA A 109 -7.54 0.89 13.22
C ALA A 109 -8.81 1.65 13.61
N GLY A 110 -9.59 2.11 12.62
CA GLY A 110 -10.85 2.79 12.85
C GLY A 110 -11.93 1.90 13.47
N ILE A 111 -12.05 0.65 13.01
CA ILE A 111 -12.97 -0.34 13.61
C ILE A 111 -12.57 -0.66 15.06
N VAL A 112 -11.28 -0.89 15.31
CA VAL A 112 -10.75 -1.15 16.65
C VAL A 112 -10.98 0.06 17.57
N ALA A 113 -10.79 1.28 17.07
CA ALA A 113 -11.05 2.50 17.82
C ALA A 113 -12.52 2.61 18.25
N LEU A 114 -13.46 2.33 17.34
CA LEU A 114 -14.90 2.30 17.65
C LEU A 114 -15.24 1.21 18.67
N ALA A 115 -14.68 0.01 18.52
CA ALA A 115 -14.91 -1.11 19.43
C ALA A 115 -14.32 -0.89 20.84
N SER A 116 -13.32 -0.01 20.97
CA SER A 116 -12.63 0.26 22.23
C SER A 116 -13.36 1.26 23.15
N CYS A 117 -14.55 1.75 22.75
CA CYS A 117 -15.52 2.47 23.59
C CYS A 117 -14.94 3.52 24.57
N ALA A 118 -13.92 4.29 24.14
CA ALA A 118 -13.23 5.34 24.92
C ALA A 118 -12.16 4.89 25.96
N GLY A 119 -11.44 3.80 25.71
CA GLY A 119 -10.20 3.45 26.45
C GLY A 119 -8.97 4.32 26.11
N LEU A 120 -7.78 3.90 26.60
CA LEU A 120 -6.46 4.57 26.44
C LEU A 120 -6.03 4.88 24.98
N ALA A 121 -6.81 4.44 24.00
CA ALA A 121 -6.54 4.54 22.57
C ALA A 121 -7.08 5.81 21.90
N TRP A 122 -7.13 6.95 22.61
CA TRP A 122 -7.73 8.20 22.10
C TRP A 122 -7.06 8.74 20.82
N VAL A 123 -5.80 8.37 20.55
CA VAL A 123 -5.05 8.77 19.34
C VAL A 123 -5.37 7.89 18.14
N ILE A 124 -5.75 6.63 18.34
CA ILE A 124 -6.00 5.67 17.24
C ILE A 124 -7.05 6.18 16.23
N PRO A 125 -8.20 6.75 16.64
CA PRO A 125 -9.17 7.29 15.69
C PRO A 125 -8.62 8.44 14.83
N LEU A 126 -7.71 9.27 15.38
CA LEU A 126 -7.04 10.32 14.61
C LEU A 126 -6.08 9.72 13.57
N ILE A 127 -5.32 8.68 13.95
CA ILE A 127 -4.45 7.95 13.02
C ILE A 127 -5.27 7.28 11.91
N ALA A 128 -6.39 6.63 12.27
CA ALA A 128 -7.29 6.00 11.30
C ALA A 128 -7.85 7.02 10.29
N LEU A 129 -8.23 8.21 10.78
CA LEU A 129 -8.73 9.30 9.93
C LEU A 129 -7.64 9.84 9.00
N ALA A 130 -6.44 10.09 9.52
CA ALA A 130 -5.31 10.60 8.73
C ALA A 130 -4.84 9.59 7.66
N LEU A 131 -4.65 8.33 8.04
CA LEU A 131 -4.27 7.26 7.11
C LEU A 131 -5.37 6.99 6.08
N GLY A 132 -6.64 7.05 6.50
CA GLY A 132 -7.78 6.95 5.60
C GLY A 132 -7.78 8.05 4.55
N LEU A 133 -7.53 9.31 4.95
CA LEU A 133 -7.48 10.44 4.04
C LEU A 133 -6.31 10.33 3.05
N VAL A 134 -5.10 10.02 3.52
CA VAL A 134 -3.91 9.85 2.67
C VAL A 134 -4.14 8.72 1.66
N SER A 135 -4.66 7.58 2.11
CA SER A 135 -4.92 6.42 1.24
C SER A 135 -6.03 6.70 0.23
N TRP A 136 -7.02 7.53 0.59
CA TRP A 136 -8.07 7.96 -0.34
C TRP A 136 -7.52 8.85 -1.46
N LEU A 137 -6.65 9.81 -1.12
CA LEU A 137 -5.98 10.69 -2.09
C LEU A 137 -5.07 9.89 -3.05
N GLN A 138 -4.35 8.91 -2.52
CA GLN A 138 -3.43 8.04 -3.29
C GLN A 138 -4.12 6.82 -3.93
N SER A 139 -5.45 6.72 -3.84
CA SER A 139 -6.18 5.54 -4.31
C SER A 139 -6.12 5.31 -5.83
N LYS A 140 -5.71 6.32 -6.61
CA LYS A 140 -5.52 6.19 -8.07
C LYS A 140 -4.31 5.33 -8.44
N ASP A 141 -3.31 5.28 -7.57
CA ASP A 141 -2.06 4.53 -7.78
C ASP A 141 -2.13 3.10 -7.21
N ALA A 142 -3.26 2.74 -6.60
CA ALA A 142 -3.52 1.42 -6.04
C ALA A 142 -3.77 0.38 -7.12
N ILE A 143 -3.33 -0.87 -6.89
CA ILE A 143 -3.58 -2.00 -7.82
C ILE A 143 -5.09 -2.18 -8.01
N ASN A 144 -5.86 -1.99 -6.94
CA ASN A 144 -7.33 -2.07 -6.95
C ASN A 144 -7.97 -0.79 -6.40
N ALA A 145 -7.93 0.30 -7.18
CA ALA A 145 -8.42 1.62 -6.79
C ALA A 145 -9.82 1.62 -6.14
N LYS A 146 -10.77 0.83 -6.66
CA LYS A 146 -12.13 0.75 -6.11
C LYS A 146 -12.15 0.18 -4.68
N ARG A 147 -11.42 -0.91 -4.43
CA ARG A 147 -11.35 -1.56 -3.12
C ARG A 147 -10.68 -0.65 -2.10
N THR A 148 -9.60 0.01 -2.51
CA THR A 148 -8.78 0.88 -1.66
C THR A 148 -9.52 2.14 -1.27
N ARG A 149 -10.33 2.71 -2.18
CA ARG A 149 -11.26 3.80 -1.83
C ARG A 149 -12.27 3.38 -0.78
N TRP A 150 -12.88 2.20 -0.91
CA TRP A 150 -13.85 1.72 0.08
C TRP A 150 -13.22 1.50 1.45
N LEU A 151 -12.04 0.87 1.52
CA LEU A 151 -11.31 0.68 2.77
C LEU A 151 -10.91 2.03 3.41
N ALA A 152 -10.40 2.96 2.60
CA ALA A 152 -10.06 4.30 3.07
C ALA A 152 -11.28 5.05 3.62
N VAL A 153 -12.44 4.95 2.95
CA VAL A 153 -13.71 5.53 3.43
C VAL A 153 -14.15 4.90 4.74
N ILE A 154 -14.01 3.58 4.93
CA ILE A 154 -14.31 2.93 6.22
C ILE A 154 -13.43 3.51 7.33
N GLY A 155 -12.12 3.65 7.10
CA GLY A 155 -11.19 4.25 8.05
C GLY A 155 -11.55 5.71 8.41
N MET A 156 -11.84 6.54 7.41
CA MET A 156 -12.25 7.93 7.63
C MET A 156 -13.60 8.04 8.34
N ALA A 157 -14.60 7.25 7.94
CA ALA A 157 -15.93 7.27 8.53
C ALA A 157 -15.88 6.83 9.98
N SER A 158 -15.17 5.74 10.29
CA SER A 158 -15.04 5.24 11.66
C SER A 158 -14.27 6.21 12.57
N GLY A 159 -13.12 6.74 12.12
CA GLY A 159 -12.38 7.76 12.85
C GLY A 159 -13.18 9.06 13.03
N GLY A 160 -13.91 9.49 12.00
CA GLY A 160 -14.72 10.71 12.00
C GLY A 160 -15.93 10.62 12.94
N VAL A 161 -16.67 9.50 12.90
CA VAL A 161 -17.79 9.24 13.82
C VAL A 161 -17.29 9.23 15.26
N PHE A 162 -16.18 8.54 15.55
CA PHE A 162 -15.59 8.54 16.88
C PHE A 162 -15.22 9.96 17.35
N GLY A 163 -14.55 10.74 16.48
CA GLY A 163 -14.18 12.13 16.76
C GLY A 163 -15.40 13.01 17.07
N LEU A 164 -16.47 12.88 16.28
CA LEU A 164 -17.73 13.60 16.53
C LEU A 164 -18.36 13.22 17.86
N VAL A 165 -18.38 11.92 18.21
CA VAL A 165 -18.90 11.45 19.52
C VAL A 165 -18.08 12.02 20.67
N MET A 166 -16.74 12.03 20.55
CA MET A 166 -15.87 12.62 21.58
C MET A 166 -16.11 14.12 21.77
N VAL A 167 -16.23 14.88 20.68
CA VAL A 167 -16.55 16.31 20.76
C VAL A 167 -17.92 16.53 21.40
N ALA A 168 -18.93 15.74 21.02
CA ALA A 168 -20.27 15.83 21.60
C ALA A 168 -20.27 15.52 23.11
N LEU A 169 -19.57 14.47 23.55
CA LEU A 169 -19.42 14.14 24.96
C LEU A 169 -18.70 15.25 25.73
N PHE A 170 -17.63 15.80 25.17
CA PHE A 170 -16.89 16.89 25.80
C PHE A 170 -17.77 18.14 25.97
N LEU A 171 -18.52 18.52 24.93
CA LEU A 171 -19.47 19.64 25.00
C LEU A 171 -20.58 19.38 26.03
N LEU A 172 -21.11 18.16 26.10
CA LEU A 172 -22.13 17.79 27.08
C LEU A 172 -21.60 17.91 28.51
N VAL A 173 -20.41 17.39 28.80
CA VAL A 173 -19.75 17.50 30.11
C VAL A 173 -19.48 18.98 30.45
N PHE A 174 -19.00 19.76 29.49
CA PHE A 174 -18.75 21.18 29.67
C PHE A 174 -20.04 21.96 29.98
N LEU A 175 -21.13 21.69 29.26
CA LEU A 175 -22.44 22.30 29.50
C LEU A 175 -23.00 21.92 30.87
N PHE A 176 -22.87 20.66 31.27
CA PHE A 176 -23.28 20.21 32.61
C PHE A 176 -22.48 20.93 33.71
N PHE A 177 -21.16 21.02 33.54
CA PHE A 177 -20.29 21.75 34.46
C PHE A 177 -20.67 23.23 34.53
N ALA A 178 -20.83 23.91 33.39
CA ALA A 178 -21.26 25.30 33.33
C ALA A 178 -22.62 25.51 34.02
N PHE A 179 -23.58 24.61 33.78
CA PHE A 179 -24.90 24.64 34.41
C PHE A 179 -24.80 24.52 35.94
N THR A 180 -24.06 23.53 36.45
CA THR A 180 -23.87 23.36 37.91
C THR A 180 -23.19 24.57 38.56
N MET A 181 -22.19 25.17 37.90
CA MET A 181 -21.54 26.39 38.37
C MET A 181 -22.50 27.60 38.37
N THR A 182 -23.37 27.73 37.37
CA THR A 182 -24.34 28.83 37.33
C THR A 182 -25.39 28.73 38.44
N ILE A 183 -25.83 27.51 38.78
CA ILE A 183 -26.72 27.26 39.91
C ILE A 183 -26.02 27.60 41.22
N ALA A 184 -24.77 27.16 41.40
CA ALA A 184 -23.99 27.42 42.62
C ALA A 184 -23.81 28.94 42.87
N VAL A 185 -23.52 29.71 41.82
CA VAL A 185 -23.36 31.18 41.93
C VAL A 185 -24.69 31.89 42.23
N ARG A 186 -25.80 31.46 41.62
CA ARG A 186 -27.12 32.11 41.80
C ARG A 186 -27.85 31.69 43.07
N GLY A 187 -27.64 30.47 43.53
CA GLY A 187 -28.38 29.90 44.65
C GLY A 187 -28.04 30.50 46.01
N GLY A 188 -26.99 31.33 46.13
CA GLY A 188 -26.51 31.87 47.42
C GLY A 188 -26.16 30.79 48.45
N GLY A 189 -26.18 29.52 48.05
CA GLY A 189 -26.09 28.37 48.93
C GLY A 189 -24.65 28.19 49.35
N GLY A 190 -24.39 28.39 50.64
CA GLY A 190 -23.12 28.04 51.25
C GLY A 190 -22.72 26.64 50.82
N PHE A 191 -21.52 26.53 50.27
CA PHE A 191 -20.88 25.24 50.02
C PHE A 191 -21.02 24.42 51.32
N PRO A 192 -21.58 23.20 51.32
CA PRO A 192 -21.56 22.37 52.51
C PRO A 192 -20.08 22.14 52.83
N THR A 193 -19.56 22.85 53.82
CA THR A 193 -18.23 22.60 54.35
C THR A 193 -18.30 21.18 54.94
N PRO A 194 -17.56 20.20 54.41
CA PRO A 194 -17.74 18.81 54.81
C PRO A 194 -17.24 18.51 56.23
N PHE A 195 -16.78 19.52 56.99
CA PHE A 195 -16.29 19.34 58.34
C PHE A 195 -16.77 20.46 59.26
N PRO A 196 -17.62 20.17 60.28
CA PRO A 196 -17.71 21.05 61.42
C PRO A 196 -16.34 21.07 62.10
N LEU A 197 -15.65 22.20 62.03
CA LEU A 197 -14.47 22.44 62.87
C LEU A 197 -14.94 22.38 64.33
N PRO A 198 -14.38 21.49 65.17
CA PRO A 198 -14.72 21.45 66.58
C PRO A 198 -14.34 22.79 67.22
N THR A 199 -15.33 23.48 67.77
CA THR A 199 -15.13 24.69 68.57
C THR A 199 -14.35 24.32 69.82
N LEU A 200 -13.11 24.79 69.95
CA LEU A 200 -12.35 24.73 71.20
C LEU A 200 -13.03 25.65 72.22
N THR A 201 -13.73 25.06 73.19
CA THR A 201 -14.21 25.78 74.37
C THR A 201 -13.05 25.92 75.39
N PRO A 202 -12.83 27.12 75.96
CA PRO A 202 -11.81 27.36 76.98
C PRO A 202 -12.15 26.73 78.34
#